data_AF-A0A7S2XQ12-F1
#
_entry.id   AF-A0A7S2XQ12-F1
#
_cell.length_a   1.000
_cell.length_b   1.000
_cell.length_c   1.000
_cell.angle_alpha   90.00
_cell.angle_beta   90.00
_cell.angle_gamma   90.00
#
_symmetry.space_group_name_H-M   'P 1'
#
loop_
_entity.id
_entity.type
_entity.pdbx_description
1 polymer ?
#
loop_
_entity_poly.entity_id
_entity_poly.type
_entity_poly.pdbx_seq_one_letter_code
_entity_poly.pdbx_strand_id
1 'polypeptide(L)'
;SVAPINIDDDGLEEQHDDSVDHKKEKWFDRKKGLWGSYIFLATFLTLAILAFTLSARIYEINTHRRDDPDTIKRTDRYLDFKLALELMNVTGFDDPRAPRTLALAWLADADNFESSSVSNADLYQRYAMALFYISTNMNSTIVAVHAGKVESPWLTEDQVCRWSGITCSNSPEDDTVTGINLSDLRLSGTIPNELAILVPHL
;
A
#
# COMPACT_ATOMS: atom_id res chain seq x y z
N SER A 1 -22.03 78.60 -43.60
CA SER A 1 -22.41 78.37 -44.99
C SER A 1 -21.14 78.44 -45.82
N VAL A 2 -20.58 77.28 -46.15
CA VAL A 2 -19.42 77.11 -47.03
C VAL A 2 -19.75 75.89 -47.87
N ALA A 3 -19.79 76.08 -49.19
CA ALA A 3 -20.18 75.09 -50.17
C ALA A 3 -19.06 74.05 -50.40
N PRO A 4 -19.40 72.78 -50.72
CA PRO A 4 -18.42 71.79 -51.09
C PRO A 4 -18.02 71.90 -52.57
N ILE A 5 -16.72 71.73 -52.81
CA ILE A 5 -16.09 71.66 -54.13
C ILE A 5 -16.08 70.18 -54.55
N ASN A 6 -16.73 69.88 -55.67
CA ASN A 6 -16.66 68.59 -56.35
C ASN A 6 -15.36 68.52 -57.16
N ILE A 7 -14.59 67.45 -56.98
CA ILE A 7 -13.48 67.08 -57.85
C ILE A 7 -13.85 65.71 -58.42
N ASP A 8 -14.18 65.71 -59.70
CA ASP A 8 -14.36 64.50 -60.51
C ASP A 8 -12.96 63.92 -60.77
N ASP A 9 -12.75 62.67 -60.36
CA ASP A 9 -11.50 61.92 -60.60
C ASP A 9 -11.78 60.89 -61.70
N ASP A 10 -11.20 61.15 -62.86
CA ASP A 10 -11.36 60.36 -64.08
C ASP A 10 -10.64 59.02 -63.97
N GLY A 11 -11.33 57.98 -64.44
CA GLY A 11 -10.90 56.60 -64.37
C GLY A 11 -9.61 56.28 -65.11
N LEU A 12 -8.80 55.43 -64.47
CA LEU A 12 -7.85 54.56 -65.13
C LEU A 12 -8.19 53.12 -64.71
N GLU A 13 -8.94 52.45 -65.57
CA GLU A 13 -9.28 51.03 -65.47
C GLU A 13 -8.05 50.22 -65.89
N GLU A 14 -7.26 49.80 -64.90
CA GLU A 14 -6.10 48.95 -65.08
C GLU A 14 -6.55 47.49 -65.26
N GLN A 15 -6.47 47.01 -66.50
CA GLN A 15 -6.85 45.66 -66.89
C GLN A 15 -5.81 44.66 -66.36
N HIS A 16 -6.10 44.04 -65.21
CA HIS A 16 -5.25 43.03 -64.57
C HIS A 16 -5.43 41.67 -65.27
N ASP A 17 -4.33 41.12 -65.78
CA ASP A 17 -4.27 39.81 -66.45
C ASP A 17 -4.25 38.67 -65.41
N ASP A 18 -5.44 38.11 -65.13
CA ASP A 18 -5.67 37.02 -64.17
C ASP A 18 -5.12 35.65 -64.61
N SER A 19 -4.42 35.52 -65.74
CA SER A 19 -4.05 34.20 -66.28
C SER A 19 -2.81 33.54 -65.64
N VAL A 20 -2.05 34.28 -64.83
CA VAL A 20 -0.80 33.77 -64.23
C VAL A 20 -1.02 33.05 -62.89
N ASP A 21 -2.11 33.33 -62.16
CA ASP A 21 -2.29 32.80 -60.80
C ASP A 21 -2.85 31.37 -60.76
N HIS A 22 -3.57 30.93 -61.79
CA HIS A 22 -4.18 29.60 -61.77
C HIS A 22 -3.18 28.43 -61.92
N LYS A 23 -1.93 28.73 -62.34
CA LYS A 23 -0.86 27.71 -62.46
C LYS A 23 -0.06 27.50 -61.17
N LYS A 24 -0.06 28.47 -60.25
CA LYS A 24 0.66 28.36 -58.96
C LYS A 24 -0.11 27.54 -57.92
N GLU A 25 -1.44 27.53 -57.98
CA GLU A 25 -2.28 26.77 -57.03
C GLU A 25 -2.12 25.25 -57.18
N LYS A 26 -1.98 24.73 -58.41
CA LYS A 26 -1.84 23.27 -58.64
C LYS A 26 -0.52 22.68 -58.16
N TRP A 27 0.53 23.48 -58.00
CA TRP A 27 1.82 22.99 -57.49
C TRP A 27 1.85 22.92 -55.96
N PHE A 28 1.09 23.78 -55.28
CA PHE A 28 1.01 23.79 -53.82
C PHE A 28 0.24 22.59 -53.25
N ASP A 29 -0.77 22.08 -53.95
CA ASP A 29 -1.59 20.97 -53.43
C ASP A 29 -0.91 19.59 -53.46
N ARG A 30 0.05 19.34 -54.36
CA ARG A 30 0.82 18.08 -54.35
C ARG A 30 1.82 17.98 -53.21
N LYS A 31 2.27 19.11 -52.63
CA LYS A 31 3.24 19.11 -51.52
C LYS A 31 2.58 18.96 -50.15
N LYS A 32 1.32 19.36 -49.97
CA LYS A 32 0.62 19.26 -48.67
C LYS A 32 0.45 17.81 -48.18
N GLY A 33 0.31 16.85 -49.10
CA GLY A 33 0.19 15.42 -48.74
C GLY A 33 1.45 14.80 -48.14
N LEU A 34 2.64 15.20 -48.60
CA LEU A 34 3.91 14.66 -48.08
C LEU A 34 4.31 15.25 -46.72
N TRP A 35 4.06 16.55 -46.51
CA TRP A 35 4.38 17.20 -45.23
C TRP A 35 3.44 16.74 -44.11
N GLY A 36 2.16 16.52 -44.41
CA GLY A 36 1.21 15.97 -43.44
C GLY A 36 1.64 14.59 -42.93
N SER A 37 2.02 13.68 -43.84
CA SER A 37 2.47 12.33 -43.46
C SER A 37 3.71 12.34 -42.54
N TYR A 38 4.68 13.22 -42.81
CA TYR A 38 5.87 13.35 -41.97
C TYR A 38 5.54 13.81 -40.54
N ILE A 39 4.64 14.79 -40.41
CA ILE A 39 4.20 15.28 -39.10
C ILE A 39 3.48 14.17 -38.32
N PHE A 40 2.58 13.42 -38.96
CA PHE A 40 1.91 12.29 -38.31
C PHE A 40 2.88 11.21 -37.84
N LEU A 41 3.86 10.82 -38.67
CA LEU A 41 4.87 9.84 -38.29
C LEU A 41 5.75 10.33 -37.14
N ALA A 42 6.16 11.60 -37.15
CA ALA A 42 6.96 12.17 -36.07
C ALA A 42 6.19 12.22 -34.73
N THR A 43 4.90 12.58 -34.76
CA THR A 43 4.05 12.57 -33.56
C THR A 43 3.81 11.16 -33.02
N PHE A 44 3.59 10.17 -33.89
CA PHE A 44 3.46 8.78 -33.46
C PHE A 44 4.74 8.23 -32.84
N LEU A 45 5.90 8.53 -33.45
CA LEU A 45 7.19 8.08 -32.94
C LEU A 45 7.47 8.66 -31.56
N THR A 46 7.22 9.96 -31.36
CA THR A 46 7.44 10.63 -30.07
C THR A 46 6.51 10.09 -28.98
N LEU A 47 5.23 9.84 -29.28
CA LEU A 47 4.30 9.22 -28.34
C LEU A 47 4.70 7.78 -27.99
N ALA A 48 5.17 6.99 -28.96
CA ALA A 48 5.65 5.64 -28.72
C ALA A 48 6.89 5.62 -27.81
N ILE A 49 7.83 6.54 -28.03
CA ILE A 49 9.02 6.69 -27.17
C ILE A 49 8.60 7.10 -25.75
N LEU A 50 7.67 8.05 -25.60
CA LEU A 50 7.15 8.45 -24.29
C LEU A 50 6.45 7.30 -23.57
N ALA A 51 5.60 6.54 -24.28
CA ALA A 51 4.93 5.38 -23.69
C ALA A 51 5.93 4.30 -23.25
N PHE A 52 6.97 4.05 -24.04
CA PHE A 52 8.01 3.08 -23.70
C PHE A 52 8.84 3.52 -22.48
N THR A 53 9.25 4.79 -22.42
CA THR A 53 10.01 5.34 -21.29
C THR A 53 9.20 5.37 -19.99
N LEU A 54 7.91 5.72 -20.07
CA LEU A 54 7.01 5.65 -18.91
C LEU A 54 6.83 4.20 -18.43
N SER A 55 6.66 3.24 -19.34
CA SER A 55 6.53 1.82 -19.00
C SER A 55 7.79 1.30 -18.31
N ALA A 56 8.98 1.66 -18.79
CA ALA A 56 10.25 1.30 -18.17
C ALA A 56 10.39 1.89 -16.74
N ARG A 57 9.99 3.15 -16.53
CA ARG A 57 10.01 3.78 -15.20
C ARG A 57 9.00 3.16 -14.23
N ILE A 58 7.79 2.85 -14.71
CA ILE A 58 6.78 2.16 -13.90
C ILE A 58 7.27 0.75 -13.52
N TYR A 59 7.96 0.07 -14.43
CA TYR A 59 8.58 -1.23 -14.12
C TYR A 59 9.65 -1.10 -13.04
N GLU A 60 10.56 -0.13 -13.15
CA GLU A 60 11.64 0.10 -12.18
C GLU A 60 11.12 0.44 -10.77
N ILE A 61 10.06 1.26 -10.67
CA ILE A 61 9.39 1.58 -9.40
C ILE A 61 8.76 0.33 -8.77
N ASN A 62 8.20 -0.57 -9.58
CA ASN A 62 7.60 -1.81 -9.08
C ASN A 62 8.64 -2.86 -8.69
N THR A 63 9.78 -2.92 -9.36
CA THR A 63 10.85 -3.88 -9.01
C THR A 63 11.62 -3.45 -7.76
N HIS A 64 11.88 -2.15 -7.57
CA HIS A 64 12.63 -1.69 -6.39
C HIS A 64 11.82 -1.82 -5.08
N ARG A 65 10.49 -1.87 -5.17
CA ARG A 65 9.60 -2.15 -4.03
C ARG A 65 9.61 -3.63 -3.58
N ARG A 66 10.20 -4.55 -4.36
CA ARG A 66 10.14 -6.00 -4.07
C ARG A 66 11.30 -6.55 -3.23
N ASP A 67 12.41 -5.83 -3.15
CA ASP A 67 13.62 -6.30 -2.45
C ASP A 67 13.97 -5.36 -1.30
N ASP A 68 12.97 -4.96 -0.51
CA ASP A 68 13.24 -4.33 0.78
C ASP A 68 13.77 -5.41 1.73
N PRO A 69 15.01 -5.30 2.24
CA PRO A 69 15.57 -6.27 3.18
C PRO A 69 14.67 -6.48 4.42
N ASP A 70 13.88 -5.49 4.80
CA ASP A 70 12.91 -5.61 5.88
C ASP A 70 11.74 -6.55 5.52
N THR A 71 11.36 -6.63 4.23
CA THR A 71 10.33 -7.56 3.74
C THR A 71 10.81 -9.01 3.73
N ILE A 72 12.07 -9.24 3.35
CA ILE A 72 12.68 -10.59 3.37
C ILE A 72 12.77 -11.09 4.82
N LYS A 73 13.31 -10.26 5.72
CA LYS A 73 13.42 -10.59 7.16
C LYS A 73 12.06 -10.88 7.82
N ARG A 74 11.03 -10.14 7.42
CA ARG A 74 9.64 -10.32 7.89
C ARG A 74 9.05 -11.66 7.43
N THR A 75 9.36 -12.08 6.21
CA THR A 75 8.88 -13.36 5.66
C THR A 75 9.49 -14.55 6.40
N ASP A 76 10.76 -14.48 6.75
CA ASP A 76 11.46 -15.54 7.50
C ASP A 76 10.86 -15.70 8.90
N ARG A 77 10.69 -14.59 9.63
CA ARG A 77 10.11 -14.59 10.98
C ARG A 77 8.68 -15.14 11.01
N TYR A 78 7.87 -14.80 10.01
CA TYR A 78 6.51 -15.35 9.90
C TYR A 78 6.52 -16.87 9.75
N LEU A 79 7.39 -17.40 8.90
CA LEU A 79 7.50 -18.85 8.67
C LEU A 79 8.02 -19.58 9.91
N ASP A 80 9.01 -19.03 10.60
CA ASP A 80 9.55 -19.60 11.84
C ASP A 80 8.47 -19.71 12.92
N PHE A 81 7.69 -18.64 13.12
CA PHE A 81 6.60 -18.63 14.10
C PHE A 81 5.45 -19.54 13.69
N LYS A 82 5.11 -19.57 12.39
CA LYS A 82 4.10 -20.50 11.86
C LYS A 82 4.48 -21.94 12.18
N LEU A 83 5.72 -22.32 11.89
CA LEU A 83 6.21 -23.68 12.13
C LEU A 83 6.19 -24.02 13.64
N ALA A 84 6.62 -23.11 14.51
CA ALA A 84 6.58 -23.30 15.95
C ALA A 84 5.15 -23.53 16.47
N LEU A 85 4.18 -22.77 15.97
CA LEU A 85 2.76 -22.93 16.33
C LEU A 85 2.15 -24.23 15.78
N GLU A 86 2.52 -24.63 14.56
CA GLU A 86 2.06 -25.90 13.98
C GLU A 86 2.58 -27.12 14.77
N LEU A 87 3.79 -27.04 15.34
CA LEU A 87 4.32 -28.05 16.25
C LEU A 87 3.50 -28.16 17.56
N MET A 88 2.80 -27.10 17.94
CA MET A 88 1.84 -27.06 19.06
C MET A 88 0.40 -27.42 18.63
N ASN A 89 0.23 -27.98 17.43
CA ASN A 89 -1.06 -28.34 16.85
C ASN A 89 -2.01 -27.14 16.64
N VAL A 90 -1.47 -25.92 16.57
CA VAL A 90 -2.22 -24.74 16.13
C VAL A 90 -2.22 -24.72 14.61
N THR A 91 -3.40 -24.83 13.99
CA THR A 91 -3.56 -24.92 12.52
C THR A 91 -4.58 -23.89 12.01
N GLY A 92 -4.78 -23.83 10.70
CA GLY A 92 -5.81 -22.97 10.08
C GLY A 92 -5.31 -21.57 9.70
N PHE A 93 -4.10 -21.48 9.17
CA PHE A 93 -3.48 -20.22 8.70
C PHE A 93 -3.75 -19.91 7.22
N ASP A 94 -4.68 -20.63 6.58
CA ASP A 94 -4.95 -20.50 5.13
C ASP A 94 -5.73 -19.23 4.78
N ASP A 95 -6.54 -18.72 5.71
CA ASP A 95 -7.28 -17.47 5.53
C ASP A 95 -6.47 -16.29 6.07
N PRO A 96 -6.00 -15.36 5.20
CA PRO A 96 -5.23 -14.19 5.63
C PRO A 96 -6.03 -13.21 6.50
N ARG A 97 -7.35 -13.34 6.57
CA ARG A 97 -8.23 -12.47 7.37
C ARG A 97 -8.70 -13.14 8.66
N ALA A 98 -8.38 -14.41 8.87
CA ALA A 98 -8.73 -15.10 10.11
C ALA A 98 -7.93 -14.49 11.29
N PRO A 99 -8.53 -14.39 12.50
CA PRO A 99 -7.84 -13.88 13.68
C PRO A 99 -6.50 -14.55 13.97
N ARG A 100 -6.37 -15.86 13.72
CA ARG A 100 -5.13 -16.64 13.90
C ARG A 100 -4.01 -16.13 13.00
N THR A 101 -4.30 -15.97 11.71
CA THR A 101 -3.35 -15.48 10.72
C THR A 101 -2.96 -14.04 10.99
N LEU A 102 -3.94 -13.23 11.41
CA LEU A 102 -3.71 -11.84 11.76
C LEU A 102 -2.87 -11.65 13.03
N ALA A 103 -3.08 -12.48 14.05
CA ALA A 103 -2.26 -12.49 15.27
C ALA A 103 -0.82 -12.90 14.96
N LEU A 104 -0.65 -13.94 14.14
CA LEU A 104 0.67 -14.39 13.68
C LEU A 104 1.37 -13.32 12.83
N ALA A 105 0.64 -12.67 11.93
CA ALA A 105 1.17 -11.58 11.12
C ALA A 105 1.62 -10.41 12.00
N TRP A 106 0.82 -9.99 12.99
CA TRP A 106 1.23 -8.95 13.94
C TRP A 106 2.51 -9.35 14.68
N LEU A 107 2.59 -10.60 15.14
CA LEU A 107 3.76 -11.11 15.85
C LEU A 107 5.01 -11.10 14.96
N ALA A 108 4.89 -11.39 13.66
CA ALA A 108 6.02 -11.36 12.74
C ALA A 108 6.41 -9.92 12.33
N ASP A 109 5.42 -9.05 12.13
CA ASP A 109 5.59 -7.78 11.42
C ASP A 109 5.80 -6.57 12.32
N ALA A 110 5.12 -6.55 13.48
CA ALA A 110 4.99 -5.37 14.33
C ALA A 110 5.48 -5.58 15.75
N ASP A 111 5.55 -6.83 16.20
CA ASP A 111 6.07 -7.12 17.53
C ASP A 111 7.59 -6.94 17.56
N ASN A 112 8.09 -5.80 18.02
CA ASN A 112 9.53 -5.56 18.17
C ASN A 112 10.08 -6.03 19.53
N PHE A 113 9.32 -6.83 20.28
CA PHE A 113 9.80 -7.45 21.50
C PHE A 113 11.12 -8.19 21.23
N GLU A 114 12.21 -7.77 21.89
CA GLU A 114 13.59 -8.08 21.52
C GLU A 114 13.84 -9.58 21.32
N SER A 115 13.88 -10.01 20.05
CA SER A 115 13.92 -11.42 19.63
C SER A 115 15.17 -12.20 20.06
N SER A 116 16.18 -11.54 20.62
CA SER A 116 17.48 -12.15 20.95
C SER A 116 17.45 -13.01 22.21
N SER A 117 16.37 -12.93 23.02
CA SER A 117 16.24 -13.70 24.28
C SER A 117 14.83 -14.25 24.54
N VAL A 118 13.93 -14.17 23.57
CA VAL A 118 12.52 -14.58 23.72
C VAL A 118 12.44 -16.10 23.85
N SER A 119 11.90 -16.57 24.97
CA SER A 119 11.61 -17.99 25.15
C SER A 119 10.42 -18.40 24.27
N ASN A 120 10.31 -19.69 23.92
CA ASN A 120 9.11 -20.18 23.24
C ASN A 120 7.83 -19.90 24.05
N ALA A 121 7.92 -19.88 25.39
CA ALA A 121 6.79 -19.56 26.26
C ALA A 121 6.31 -18.11 26.04
N ASP A 122 7.23 -17.14 26.00
CA ASP A 122 6.90 -15.74 25.73
C ASP A 122 6.22 -15.58 24.37
N LEU A 123 6.74 -16.25 23.35
CA LEU A 123 6.18 -16.24 22.00
C LEU A 123 4.74 -16.75 21.99
N TYR A 124 4.50 -17.89 22.64
CA TYR A 124 3.16 -18.49 22.71
C TYR A 124 2.19 -17.64 23.53
N GLN A 125 2.64 -17.04 24.63
CA GLN A 125 1.84 -16.12 25.41
C GLN A 125 1.46 -14.88 24.59
N ARG A 126 2.42 -14.27 23.91
CA ARG A 126 2.17 -13.12 23.03
C ARG A 126 1.18 -13.47 21.92
N TYR A 127 1.36 -14.62 21.27
CA TYR A 127 0.45 -15.11 20.23
C TYR A 127 -0.97 -15.30 20.76
N ALA A 128 -1.15 -16.04 21.86
CA ALA A 128 -2.47 -16.32 22.42
C ALA A 128 -3.20 -15.03 22.84
N MET A 129 -2.46 -14.07 23.40
CA MET A 129 -3.02 -12.79 23.83
C MET A 129 -3.35 -11.88 22.65
N ALA A 130 -2.52 -11.86 21.60
CA ALA A 130 -2.82 -11.14 20.38
C ALA A 130 -4.06 -11.72 19.68
N LEU A 131 -4.16 -13.04 19.61
CA LEU A 131 -5.31 -13.75 19.07
C LEU A 131 -6.58 -13.45 19.86
N PHE A 132 -6.52 -13.44 21.19
CA PHE A 132 -7.66 -13.06 22.04
C PHE A 132 -8.11 -11.63 21.76
N TYR A 133 -7.18 -10.68 21.71
CA TYR A 133 -7.47 -9.29 21.40
C TYR A 133 -8.19 -9.14 20.05
N ILE A 134 -7.68 -9.79 19.00
CA ILE A 134 -8.24 -9.72 17.64
C ILE A 134 -9.60 -10.43 17.57
N SER A 135 -9.76 -11.58 18.25
CA SER A 135 -10.99 -12.37 18.24
C SER A 135 -12.15 -11.74 19.02
N THR A 136 -11.82 -10.86 19.97
CA THR A 136 -12.79 -10.15 20.82
C THR A 136 -13.09 -8.73 20.35
N ASN A 137 -12.81 -8.47 19.06
CA ASN A 137 -13.20 -7.27 18.33
C ASN A 137 -12.91 -5.98 19.13
N MET A 138 -11.79 -5.97 19.86
CA MET A 138 -11.25 -4.72 20.41
C MET A 138 -10.92 -3.84 19.21
N ASN A 139 -11.74 -2.81 19.03
CA ASN A 139 -11.90 -1.96 17.86
C ASN A 139 -10.61 -1.30 17.35
N SER A 140 -9.70 -2.10 16.81
CA SER A 140 -8.60 -1.63 16.01
C SER A 140 -8.51 -2.57 14.82
N THR A 141 -8.84 -2.04 13.64
CA THR A 141 -8.27 -2.62 12.42
C THR A 141 -6.78 -2.72 12.67
N ILE A 142 -6.21 -3.92 12.60
CA ILE A 142 -4.79 -4.18 12.85
C ILE A 142 -3.91 -3.22 12.04
N VAL A 143 -4.38 -2.82 10.85
CA VAL A 143 -3.81 -1.76 10.01
C VAL A 143 -3.65 -0.41 10.72
N ALA A 144 -4.60 -0.01 11.57
CA ALA A 144 -4.54 1.21 12.35
C ALA A 144 -3.56 1.13 13.53
N VAL A 145 -3.43 -0.05 14.16
CA VAL A 145 -2.36 -0.31 15.15
C VAL A 145 -1.00 -0.27 14.47
N HIS A 146 -0.85 -0.94 13.32
CA HIS A 146 0.39 -0.93 12.52
C HIS A 146 0.76 0.48 12.03
N ALA A 147 -0.22 1.35 11.81
CA ALA A 147 0.01 2.74 11.42
C ALA A 147 0.31 3.68 12.60
N GLY A 148 0.37 3.17 13.84
CA GLY A 148 0.56 3.97 15.05
C GLY A 148 -0.58 4.97 15.30
N LYS A 149 -1.76 4.75 14.70
CA LYS A 149 -2.89 5.70 14.74
C LYS A 149 -3.81 5.48 15.94
N VAL A 150 -3.69 4.34 16.61
CA VAL A 150 -4.49 3.95 17.76
C VAL A 150 -3.55 3.40 18.82
N GLU A 151 -3.48 4.08 19.96
CA GLU A 151 -2.85 3.52 21.15
C GLU A 151 -3.73 2.36 21.63
N SER A 152 -3.16 1.16 21.57
CA SER A 152 -3.76 -0.02 22.16
C SER A 152 -3.01 -0.33 23.45
N PRO A 153 -3.72 -0.57 24.58
CA PRO A 153 -3.07 -0.99 25.83
C PRO A 153 -2.53 -2.44 25.77
N TRP A 154 -2.73 -3.10 24.63
CA TRP A 154 -2.34 -4.45 24.28
C TRP A 154 -1.64 -4.38 22.91
N LEU A 155 -0.94 -5.44 22.49
CA LEU A 155 -0.20 -5.46 21.22
C LEU A 155 0.92 -4.39 21.18
N THR A 156 1.48 -4.05 22.34
CA THR A 156 2.65 -3.18 22.45
C THR A 156 3.94 -4.00 22.44
N GLU A 157 5.08 -3.34 22.27
CA GLU A 157 6.40 -3.96 22.34
C GLU A 157 6.79 -4.37 23.78
N ASP A 158 6.05 -3.94 24.81
CA ASP A 158 6.26 -4.37 26.19
C ASP A 158 5.97 -5.87 26.37
N GLN A 159 6.51 -6.45 27.45
CA GLN A 159 6.11 -7.77 27.94
C GLN A 159 4.60 -7.83 28.19
N VAL A 160 4.00 -9.00 27.93
CA VAL A 160 2.56 -9.25 28.07
C VAL A 160 2.03 -8.90 29.46
N CYS A 161 2.83 -9.09 30.51
CA CYS A 161 2.47 -8.77 31.89
C CYS A 161 2.27 -7.28 32.15
N ARG A 162 2.75 -6.40 31.27
CA ARG A 162 2.54 -4.95 31.34
C ARG A 162 1.29 -4.49 30.59
N TRP A 163 0.65 -5.38 29.84
CA TRP A 163 -0.59 -5.04 29.13
C TRP A 163 -1.73 -4.83 30.11
N SER A 164 -2.66 -3.93 29.76
CA SER A 164 -3.73 -3.54 30.67
C SER A 164 -4.65 -4.71 31.00
N GLY A 165 -4.88 -4.93 32.30
CA GLY A 165 -5.74 -6.01 32.78
C GLY A 165 -5.08 -7.39 32.82
N ILE A 166 -3.79 -7.51 32.49
CA ILE A 166 -3.06 -8.78 32.56
C ILE A 166 -2.43 -8.95 33.94
N THR A 167 -2.61 -10.13 34.52
CA THR A 167 -1.97 -10.56 35.75
C THR A 167 -1.02 -11.70 35.42
N CYS A 168 0.22 -11.61 35.90
CA CYS A 168 1.21 -12.65 35.74
C CYS A 168 1.58 -13.30 37.07
N SER A 169 2.33 -14.39 37.00
CA SER A 169 2.98 -15.01 38.14
C SER A 169 3.84 -13.97 38.89
N ASN A 170 3.91 -14.08 40.22
CA ASN A 170 4.75 -13.21 41.05
C ASN A 170 6.19 -13.74 41.20
N SER A 171 6.59 -14.71 40.38
CA SER A 171 7.93 -15.29 40.43
C SER A 171 8.91 -14.40 39.66
N PRO A 172 10.10 -14.08 40.22
CA PRO A 172 11.12 -13.30 39.52
C PRO A 172 11.72 -14.02 38.31
N GLU A 173 11.43 -15.31 38.13
CA GLU A 173 11.92 -16.14 37.04
C GLU A 173 10.83 -16.48 36.00
N ASP A 174 9.58 -16.05 36.22
CA ASP A 174 8.44 -16.50 35.41
C ASP A 174 7.38 -15.41 35.20
N ASP A 175 7.35 -14.87 33.99
CA ASP A 175 6.36 -13.90 33.49
C ASP A 175 5.14 -14.61 32.85
N THR A 176 4.75 -15.78 33.36
CA THR A 176 3.56 -16.50 32.89
C THR A 176 2.27 -15.77 33.24
N VAL A 177 1.38 -15.59 32.27
CA VAL A 177 0.04 -15.01 32.47
C VAL A 177 -0.82 -15.95 33.31
N THR A 178 -1.32 -15.46 34.44
CA THR A 178 -2.16 -16.21 35.39
C THR A 178 -3.58 -15.68 35.48
N GLY A 179 -3.84 -14.48 34.96
CA GLY A 179 -5.16 -13.87 34.98
C GLY A 179 -5.34 -12.79 33.92
N ILE A 180 -6.58 -12.66 33.46
CA ILE A 180 -7.00 -11.63 32.51
C ILE A 180 -8.25 -10.96 33.07
N ASN A 181 -8.16 -9.67 33.39
CA ASN A 181 -9.28 -8.86 33.82
C ASN A 181 -9.93 -8.14 32.62
N LEU A 182 -11.19 -8.44 32.38
CA LEU A 182 -11.97 -7.92 31.25
C LEU A 182 -13.04 -6.91 31.69
N SER A 183 -13.12 -6.54 32.97
CA SER A 183 -14.20 -5.74 33.55
C SER A 183 -14.46 -4.43 32.83
N ASP A 184 -13.40 -3.79 32.33
CA ASP A 184 -13.45 -2.47 31.72
C ASP A 184 -13.33 -2.51 30.19
N LEU A 185 -13.34 -3.72 29.61
CA LEU A 185 -13.20 -3.94 28.19
C LEU A 185 -14.57 -4.23 27.58
N ARG A 186 -15.02 -3.37 26.66
CA ARG A 186 -16.26 -3.55 25.89
C ARG A 186 -16.09 -4.59 24.78
N LEU A 187 -15.70 -5.80 25.16
CA LEU A 187 -15.37 -6.89 24.25
C LEU A 187 -16.60 -7.45 23.54
N SER A 188 -16.42 -7.90 22.30
CA SER A 188 -17.45 -8.62 21.54
C SER A 188 -16.80 -9.64 20.60
N GLY A 189 -17.39 -10.80 20.38
CA GLY A 189 -16.81 -11.84 19.52
C GLY A 189 -16.63 -13.15 20.25
N THR A 190 -15.56 -13.88 19.94
CA THR A 190 -15.35 -15.25 20.44
C THR A 190 -14.06 -15.36 21.22
N ILE A 191 -14.10 -16.16 22.29
CA ILE A 191 -12.91 -16.54 23.06
C ILE A 191 -12.21 -17.67 22.27
N PRO A 192 -10.96 -17.48 21.81
CA PRO A 192 -10.23 -18.51 21.06
C PRO A 192 -9.80 -19.64 22.00
N ASN A 193 -9.82 -20.89 21.48
CA ASN A 193 -9.42 -22.07 22.26
C ASN A 193 -7.91 -22.09 22.54
N GLU A 194 -7.13 -21.40 21.72
CA GLU A 194 -5.68 -21.23 21.84
C GLU A 194 -5.26 -20.50 23.12
N LEU A 195 -6.19 -19.85 23.84
CA LEU A 195 -5.91 -19.35 25.19
C LEU A 195 -5.50 -20.47 26.15
N ALA A 196 -5.86 -21.73 25.87
CA ALA A 196 -5.41 -22.87 26.66
C ALA A 196 -3.88 -23.03 26.68
N ILE A 197 -3.17 -22.43 25.70
CA ILE A 197 -1.70 -22.42 25.65
C ILE A 197 -1.08 -21.62 26.82
N LEU A 198 -1.84 -20.69 27.42
CA LEU A 198 -1.38 -19.92 28.58
C LEU A 198 -1.34 -20.74 29.87
N VAL A 199 -2.03 -21.88 29.90
CA VAL A 199 -2.04 -22.74 31.08
C VAL A 199 -0.80 -23.65 30.99
N PRO A 200 0.13 -23.59 31.97
CA PRO A 200 1.25 -24.53 32.01
C PRO A 200 0.69 -25.95 31.98
N HIS A 201 1.23 -26.81 31.11
CA HIS A 201 0.86 -28.22 31.07
C HIS A 201 1.05 -28.82 32.48
N LEU A 202 -0.06 -29.08 33.17
CA LEU A 202 -0.13 -29.85 34.41
C LEU A 202 0.27 -31.31 34.18
#